data_AF-A0A932D5E6-F1
#
_entry.id   AF-A0A932D5E6-F1
#
_cell.length_a   1.000
_cell.length_b   1.000
_cell.length_c   1.000
_cell.angle_alpha   90.00
_cell.angle_beta   90.00
_cell.angle_gamma   90.00
#
_symmetry.space_group_name_H-M   'P 1'
#
loop_
_entity.id
_entity.type
_entity.pdbx_description
1 polymer ?
#
loop_
_entity_poly.entity_id
_entity_poly.type
_entity_poly.pdbx_seq_one_letter_code
_entity_poly.pdbx_strand_id
1 'polypeptide(L)'
;MRRSIFPESPGRARLRATWDDRKQRSIDAPVALFFGAGTLYNRDGREYLVKAFPVHVRFEAERVRLACYFPMPFFKSARFELVGNADSVVPGVQWKVRFAPLKHPPNHVAYFHATYSDHPKPERGKDLVLLDTRQAEGGGEWSGHFIGMSWIFSHRGVLNTLEGDPRFFFDDSQTPQAYGTGTEEWGGGGDYWGGRNMTLPFAGHPVGARSAAEAKDPEDLIESAYRFLLADLMPFGRNAVIRLEHGGENKSTEHYEAVTYWYGAPSPSLVKTDELKIGNSASEQAHRYVSPEASAPYELTSRYEWGVDTLDGVEVYPAHTDRGRKTRGVSEFTLNLKPKNFGVLLRRKLDYAFPNQRAEVFVADLKRGQPGEWKRAGVWYLAGSNTCIYSNPKDELGATEHNVQTSNRRFRDDEFLLPRDLTEGRSRIRVRVQFTPVEIPLFPGRPLPELAWSEMRYTAYCWVMPRYP
;
A
#
# COMPACT_ATOMS: atom_id res chain seq x y z
N MET A 1 -39.29 4.46 16.09
CA MET A 1 -38.88 4.97 14.77
C MET A 1 -38.67 6.47 14.85
N ARG A 2 -37.44 6.94 15.08
CA ARG A 2 -37.11 8.34 14.84
C ARG A 2 -36.68 8.44 13.38
N ARG A 3 -37.52 9.02 12.53
CA ARG A 3 -37.14 9.44 11.18
C ARG A 3 -35.87 10.31 11.28
N SER A 4 -35.04 10.24 10.24
CA SER A 4 -33.90 11.14 10.03
C SER A 4 -34.24 12.55 10.51
N ILE A 5 -33.40 13.11 11.40
CA ILE A 5 -33.53 14.49 11.89
C ILE A 5 -33.35 15.51 10.74
N PHE A 6 -32.87 15.04 9.58
CA PHE A 6 -32.63 15.86 8.40
C PHE A 6 -33.44 15.34 7.20
N PRO A 7 -34.26 16.17 6.55
CA PRO A 7 -35.04 15.78 5.36
C PRO A 7 -34.14 15.41 4.16
N GLU A 8 -32.86 15.81 4.18
CA GLU A 8 -31.81 15.38 3.26
C GLU A 8 -30.58 14.95 4.06
N SER A 9 -29.94 13.83 3.71
CA SER A 9 -28.80 13.29 4.46
C SER A 9 -27.57 14.20 4.32
N PRO A 10 -27.13 14.92 5.39
CA PRO A 10 -25.95 15.78 5.33
C PRO A 10 -24.66 14.97 5.08
N GLY A 11 -24.73 13.64 5.18
CA GLY A 11 -23.61 12.75 4.91
C GLY A 11 -23.07 12.86 3.48
N ARG A 12 -23.91 13.27 2.51
CA ARG A 12 -23.51 13.46 1.11
C ARG A 12 -22.91 14.84 0.82
N ALA A 13 -23.01 15.80 1.75
CA ALA A 13 -22.26 17.05 1.62
C ALA A 13 -20.75 16.75 1.56
N ARG A 14 -19.96 17.63 0.96
CA ARG A 14 -18.52 17.45 0.78
C ARG A 14 -17.74 18.36 1.72
N LEU A 15 -16.81 17.76 2.45
CA LEU A 15 -15.77 18.50 3.16
C LEU A 15 -14.62 18.75 2.19
N ARG A 16 -14.20 20.00 2.10
CA ARG A 16 -13.07 20.42 1.27
C ARG A 16 -12.06 21.19 2.10
N ALA A 17 -10.77 20.95 1.83
CA ALA A 17 -9.69 21.74 2.40
C ALA A 17 -8.59 22.02 1.39
N THR A 18 -8.07 23.24 1.44
CA THR A 18 -6.89 23.69 0.70
C THR A 18 -5.88 24.26 1.67
N TRP A 19 -4.65 23.77 1.59
CA TRP A 19 -3.51 24.29 2.35
C TRP A 19 -2.74 25.31 1.50
N ASP A 20 -2.28 26.39 2.13
CA ASP A 20 -1.29 27.34 1.60
C ASP A 20 -1.55 27.84 0.19
N ASP A 21 -2.82 28.09 -0.11
CA ASP A 21 -3.34 28.55 -1.41
C ASP A 21 -2.93 27.64 -2.59
N ARG A 22 -2.68 26.35 -2.32
CA ARG A 22 -2.41 25.34 -3.35
C ARG A 22 -3.55 25.32 -4.37
N LYS A 23 -3.19 25.09 -5.64
CA LYS A 23 -4.14 25.14 -6.76
C LYS A 23 -5.24 24.07 -6.64
N GLN A 24 -4.92 22.92 -6.09
CA GLN A 24 -5.84 21.80 -5.88
C GLN A 24 -6.19 21.65 -4.40
N ARG A 25 -7.31 20.98 -4.14
CA ARG A 25 -7.77 20.66 -2.79
C ARG A 25 -7.08 19.38 -2.32
N SER A 26 -6.53 19.40 -1.12
CA SER A 26 -5.91 18.23 -0.48
C SER A 26 -6.93 17.34 0.20
N ILE A 27 -8.09 17.91 0.56
CA ILE A 27 -9.27 17.18 1.00
C ILE A 27 -10.41 17.55 0.05
N ASP A 28 -11.05 16.55 -0.55
CA ASP A 28 -12.36 16.70 -1.18
C ASP A 28 -13.10 15.36 -1.07
N ALA A 29 -13.95 15.21 -0.06
CA ALA A 29 -14.56 13.94 0.30
C ALA A 29 -16.00 14.10 0.82
N PRO A 30 -16.90 13.12 0.61
CA PRO A 30 -18.19 13.06 1.29
C PRO A 30 -18.00 13.08 2.82
N VAL A 31 -18.83 13.85 3.51
CA VAL A 31 -18.73 14.04 4.97
C VAL A 31 -18.85 12.72 5.70
N ALA A 32 -19.87 11.90 5.40
CA ALA A 32 -20.04 10.62 6.09
C ALA A 32 -18.76 9.77 5.97
N LEU A 33 -18.27 9.61 4.73
CA LEU A 33 -17.15 8.74 4.45
C LEU A 33 -15.85 9.28 5.06
N PHE A 34 -15.60 10.60 5.03
CA PHE A 34 -14.47 11.23 5.72
C PHE A 34 -14.44 10.95 7.25
N PHE A 35 -15.61 10.79 7.88
CA PHE A 35 -15.72 10.46 9.30
C PHE A 35 -15.82 8.95 9.56
N GLY A 36 -15.59 8.11 8.55
CA GLY A 36 -15.45 6.67 8.67
C GLY A 36 -16.73 5.86 8.45
N ALA A 37 -17.82 6.44 7.94
CA ALA A 37 -19.08 5.72 7.68
C ALA A 37 -19.62 5.99 6.27
N GLY A 38 -20.19 4.98 5.62
CA GLY A 38 -20.81 5.14 4.29
C GLY A 38 -22.06 6.03 4.27
N THR A 39 -22.73 6.15 5.42
CA THR A 39 -23.90 7.02 5.62
C THR A 39 -23.95 7.50 7.06
N LEU A 40 -24.72 8.58 7.31
CA LEU A 40 -25.10 9.02 8.65
C LEU A 40 -26.46 8.43 9.09
N TYR A 41 -27.04 7.50 8.34
CA TYR A 41 -28.22 6.77 8.80
C TYR A 41 -27.89 5.91 10.03
N ASN A 42 -28.71 6.02 11.07
CA ASN A 42 -28.50 5.38 12.36
C ASN A 42 -29.64 4.42 12.68
N ARG A 43 -29.59 3.24 12.03
CA ARG A 43 -30.65 2.22 12.06
C ARG A 43 -31.05 1.76 13.47
N ASP A 44 -30.07 1.69 14.38
CA ASP A 44 -30.25 1.16 15.74
C ASP A 44 -30.35 2.26 16.81
N GLY A 45 -30.30 3.54 16.44
CA GLY A 45 -30.30 4.64 17.39
C GLY A 45 -29.07 4.67 18.32
N ARG A 46 -27.90 4.25 17.81
CA ARG A 46 -26.64 4.23 18.56
C ARG A 46 -26.17 5.63 18.92
N GLU A 47 -25.61 5.82 20.12
CA GLU A 47 -24.98 7.09 20.50
C GLU A 47 -23.76 7.39 19.61
N TYR A 48 -22.95 6.38 19.29
CA TYR A 48 -21.82 6.51 18.38
C TYR A 48 -22.03 5.61 17.16
N LEU A 49 -22.05 6.23 15.98
CA LEU A 49 -22.00 5.50 14.72
C LEU A 49 -20.56 5.12 14.39
N VAL A 50 -19.63 6.07 14.61
CA VAL A 50 -18.18 5.85 14.55
C VAL A 50 -17.58 6.35 15.86
N LYS A 51 -16.81 5.48 16.52
CA LYS A 51 -16.07 5.70 17.77
C LYS A 51 -14.58 5.43 17.55
N ALA A 52 -14.07 5.81 16.39
CA ALA A 52 -12.66 5.71 16.07
C ALA A 52 -11.85 6.73 16.87
N PHE A 53 -10.54 6.51 16.95
CA PHE A 53 -9.60 7.40 17.64
C PHE A 53 -9.42 8.73 16.89
N PRO A 54 -9.11 8.77 15.57
CA PRO A 54 -8.89 10.04 14.88
C PRO A 54 -10.18 10.74 14.46
N VAL A 55 -11.30 10.02 14.37
CA VAL A 55 -12.60 10.58 13.95
C VAL A 55 -13.75 9.97 14.73
N HIS A 56 -14.83 10.73 14.98
CA HIS A 56 -16.06 10.14 15.49
C HIS A 56 -17.32 10.80 14.94
N VAL A 57 -18.39 10.01 14.92
CA VAL A 57 -19.76 10.42 14.61
C VAL A 57 -20.61 10.08 15.82
N ARG A 58 -21.01 11.10 16.57
CA ARG A 58 -21.84 10.96 17.78
C ARG A 58 -23.21 11.60 17.58
N PHE A 59 -24.26 10.86 17.87
CA PHE A 59 -25.63 11.35 17.90
C PHE A 59 -25.93 11.91 19.29
N GLU A 60 -26.30 13.18 19.33
CA GLU A 60 -26.87 13.86 20.51
C GLU A 60 -28.36 14.07 20.28
N ALA A 61 -29.11 14.55 21.29
CA ALA A 61 -30.57 14.63 21.25
C ALA A 61 -31.14 15.38 20.02
N GLU A 62 -30.46 16.44 19.58
CA GLU A 62 -30.92 17.35 18.52
C GLU A 62 -29.88 17.56 17.39
N ARG A 63 -28.71 16.91 17.48
CA ARG A 63 -27.60 17.16 16.56
C ARG A 63 -26.72 15.94 16.37
N VAL A 64 -26.03 15.88 15.24
CA VAL A 64 -24.93 14.93 15.00
C VAL A 64 -23.62 15.69 15.14
N ARG A 65 -22.77 15.25 16.07
CA ARG A 65 -21.42 15.80 16.27
C ARG A 65 -20.41 14.96 15.49
N LEU A 66 -19.70 15.63 14.60
CA LEU A 66 -18.59 15.11 13.84
C LEU A 66 -17.31 15.73 14.39
N ALA A 67 -16.31 14.92 14.73
CA ALA A 67 -15.02 15.41 15.20
C ALA A 67 -13.86 14.70 14.50
N CYS A 68 -12.84 15.46 14.14
CA CYS A 68 -11.62 14.98 13.51
C CYS A 68 -10.42 15.49 14.31
N TYR A 69 -9.51 14.59 14.62
CA TYR A 69 -8.32 14.80 15.44
C TYR A 69 -7.03 14.51 14.67
N PHE A 70 -7.10 14.23 13.36
CA PHE A 70 -5.91 14.20 12.53
C PHE A 70 -5.19 15.55 12.60
N PRO A 71 -3.87 15.57 12.87
CA PRO A 71 -3.07 16.77 12.69
C PRO A 71 -3.16 17.24 11.23
N MET A 72 -3.42 18.53 10.99
CA MET A 72 -3.48 19.11 9.65
C MET A 72 -2.51 20.29 9.54
N PRO A 73 -1.20 20.03 9.32
CA PRO A 73 -0.21 21.09 9.19
C PRO A 73 -0.48 21.99 7.97
N PHE A 74 -0.20 23.28 8.12
CA PHE A 74 -0.17 24.29 7.07
C PHE A 74 0.88 25.36 7.44
N PHE A 75 1.40 26.11 6.47
CA PHE A 75 2.50 27.07 6.68
C PHE A 75 2.09 28.53 6.50
N LYS A 76 1.01 28.79 5.76
CA LYS A 76 0.49 30.11 5.40
C LYS A 76 -1.02 30.23 5.64
N SER A 77 -1.81 29.30 5.09
CA SER A 77 -3.27 29.37 5.14
C SER A 77 -3.90 27.98 5.17
N ALA A 78 -5.06 27.88 5.81
CA ALA A 78 -5.93 26.72 5.76
C ALA A 78 -7.34 27.20 5.44
N ARG A 79 -7.90 26.76 4.32
CA ARG A 79 -9.28 27.06 3.92
C ARG A 79 -10.10 25.79 3.99
N PHE A 80 -11.15 25.78 4.80
CA PHE A 80 -12.15 24.71 4.86
C PHE A 80 -13.45 25.17 4.21
N GLU A 81 -14.08 24.28 3.45
CA GLU A 81 -15.39 24.51 2.83
C GLU A 81 -16.29 23.30 3.14
N LEU A 82 -17.54 23.56 3.50
CA LEU A 82 -18.60 22.56 3.53
C LEU A 82 -19.55 22.87 2.38
N VAL A 83 -19.64 21.97 1.42
CA VAL A 83 -20.38 22.19 0.19
C VAL A 83 -21.52 21.18 0.12
N GLY A 84 -22.75 21.65 0.06
CA GLY A 84 -23.93 20.80 -0.15
C GLY A 84 -23.97 20.22 -1.57
N ASN A 85 -24.94 19.35 -1.83
CA ASN A 85 -25.24 18.92 -3.20
C ASN A 85 -25.86 20.08 -3.98
N ALA A 86 -25.82 20.03 -5.32
CA ALA A 86 -26.10 21.16 -6.22
C ALA A 86 -27.35 22.00 -5.89
N ASP A 87 -28.37 21.41 -5.26
CA ASP A 87 -29.63 22.07 -4.90
C ASP A 87 -29.92 22.12 -3.38
N SER A 88 -28.97 21.67 -2.55
CA SER A 88 -29.16 21.43 -1.12
C SER A 88 -28.32 22.37 -0.26
N VAL A 89 -28.96 23.28 0.47
CA VAL A 89 -28.32 24.02 1.57
C VAL A 89 -28.13 23.05 2.75
N VAL A 90 -26.99 23.10 3.43
CA VAL A 90 -26.79 22.39 4.71
C VAL A 90 -27.07 23.37 5.86
N PRO A 91 -28.31 23.47 6.38
CA PRO A 91 -28.64 24.41 7.44
C PRO A 91 -28.10 23.94 8.80
N GLY A 92 -28.04 24.86 9.77
CA GLY A 92 -27.77 24.51 11.17
C GLY A 92 -26.34 24.03 11.47
N VAL A 93 -25.39 24.29 10.57
CA VAL A 93 -23.98 23.89 10.75
C VAL A 93 -23.32 24.75 11.82
N GLN A 94 -22.82 24.09 12.86
CA GLN A 94 -21.93 24.69 13.86
C GLN A 94 -20.55 24.06 13.73
N TRP A 95 -19.50 24.87 13.77
CA TRP A 95 -18.13 24.40 13.62
C TRP A 95 -17.20 25.04 14.66
N LYS A 96 -16.11 24.34 14.95
CA LYS A 96 -15.01 24.85 15.77
C LYS A 96 -13.70 24.26 15.27
N VAL A 97 -12.72 25.12 15.03
CA VAL A 97 -11.34 24.74 14.74
C VAL A 97 -10.46 25.12 15.92
N ARG A 98 -9.49 24.27 16.25
CA ARG A 98 -8.41 24.59 17.20
C ARG A 98 -7.10 24.38 16.47
N PHE A 99 -6.18 25.33 16.60
CA PHE A 99 -4.84 25.24 16.03
C PHE A 99 -3.82 25.75 17.05
N ALA A 100 -2.57 25.37 16.85
CA ALA A 100 -1.45 25.83 17.65
C ALA A 100 -0.22 26.01 16.73
N PRO A 101 0.74 26.89 17.09
CA PRO A 101 1.98 27.03 16.33
C PRO A 101 2.75 25.72 16.25
N LEU A 102 3.21 25.38 15.04
CA LEU A 102 4.11 24.26 14.80
C LEU A 102 5.55 24.67 15.12
N LYS A 103 6.29 23.82 15.86
CA LYS A 103 7.71 24.07 16.25
C LYS A 103 8.73 23.27 15.43
N HIS A 104 8.28 22.51 14.43
CA HIS A 104 9.13 21.64 13.63
C HIS A 104 9.57 22.33 12.33
N PRO A 105 10.76 21.99 11.79
CA PRO A 105 11.15 22.41 10.46
C PRO A 105 10.09 22.02 9.42
N PRO A 106 9.70 22.92 8.51
CA PRO A 106 8.64 22.65 7.54
C PRO A 106 8.91 21.45 6.60
N ASN A 107 10.17 21.17 6.30
CA ASN A 107 10.57 19.99 5.53
C ASN A 107 10.56 18.68 6.35
N HIS A 108 10.12 18.70 7.62
CA HIS A 108 9.92 17.52 8.47
C HIS A 108 8.44 17.18 8.65
N VAL A 109 7.53 18.00 8.11
CA VAL A 109 6.09 17.76 8.20
C VAL A 109 5.47 17.76 6.81
N ALA A 110 4.32 17.12 6.70
CA ALA A 110 3.61 16.92 5.45
C ALA A 110 2.16 17.38 5.58
N TYR A 111 1.54 17.74 4.46
CA TYR A 111 0.14 18.13 4.44
C TYR A 111 -0.75 16.91 4.63
N PHE A 112 -1.84 17.07 5.37
CA PHE A 112 -2.86 16.05 5.47
C PHE A 112 -3.72 16.02 4.20
N HIS A 113 -3.95 14.85 3.65
CA HIS A 113 -4.79 14.62 2.50
C HIS A 113 -5.87 13.58 2.80
N ALA A 114 -7.02 13.76 2.17
CA ALA A 114 -8.10 12.79 2.13
C ALA A 114 -8.61 12.71 0.70
N THR A 115 -8.17 11.68 -0.01
CA THR A 115 -8.43 11.49 -1.44
C THR A 115 -9.63 10.59 -1.64
N TYR A 116 -10.68 11.14 -2.23
CA TYR A 116 -11.89 10.39 -2.59
C TYR A 116 -11.72 9.70 -3.95
N SER A 117 -12.14 8.44 -4.04
CA SER A 117 -12.24 7.68 -5.28
C SER A 117 -13.63 7.05 -5.41
N ASP A 118 -14.19 7.05 -6.61
CA ASP A 118 -15.54 6.58 -6.91
C ASP A 118 -15.50 5.56 -8.06
N HIS A 119 -16.03 4.37 -7.81
CA HIS A 119 -16.00 3.24 -8.73
C HIS A 119 -17.42 2.67 -8.89
N PRO A 120 -18.32 3.36 -9.63
CA PRO A 120 -19.70 2.92 -9.80
C PRO A 120 -19.85 1.67 -10.67
N LYS A 121 -18.85 1.38 -11.50
CA LYS A 121 -18.77 0.19 -12.35
C LYS A 121 -17.32 -0.31 -12.38
N PRO A 122 -16.89 -1.08 -11.38
CA PRO A 122 -15.55 -1.65 -11.34
C PRO A 122 -15.19 -2.40 -12.63
N GLU A 123 -13.95 -2.25 -13.08
CA GLU A 123 -13.46 -3.04 -14.21
C GLU A 123 -13.19 -4.48 -13.75
N ARG A 124 -13.87 -5.45 -14.37
CA ARG A 124 -13.70 -6.86 -14.05
C ARG A 124 -12.26 -7.32 -14.26
N GLY A 125 -11.75 -8.11 -13.32
CA GLY A 125 -10.39 -8.67 -13.34
C GLY A 125 -9.31 -7.74 -12.78
N LYS A 126 -9.58 -6.44 -12.63
CA LYS A 126 -8.61 -5.45 -12.16
C LYS A 126 -9.03 -4.81 -10.85
N ASP A 127 -8.05 -4.61 -9.98
CA ASP A 127 -8.26 -3.95 -8.70
C ASP A 127 -8.78 -2.53 -8.88
N LEU A 128 -9.56 -2.08 -7.90
CA LEU A 128 -9.88 -0.67 -7.72
C LEU A 128 -8.61 0.10 -7.38
N VAL A 129 -8.38 1.26 -7.99
CA VAL A 129 -7.34 2.19 -7.57
C VAL A 129 -7.96 3.20 -6.61
N LEU A 130 -7.66 3.05 -5.31
CA LEU A 130 -8.19 3.90 -4.24
C LEU A 130 -7.33 5.16 -4.01
N LEU A 131 -6.03 5.04 -4.26
CA LEU A 131 -5.07 6.14 -4.25
C LEU A 131 -3.98 5.88 -5.28
N ASP A 132 -3.63 6.91 -6.04
CA ASP A 132 -2.38 7.01 -6.78
C ASP A 132 -1.81 8.41 -6.57
N THR A 133 -0.80 8.53 -5.70
CA THR A 133 -0.23 9.84 -5.36
C THR A 133 0.41 10.53 -6.56
N ARG A 134 0.76 9.78 -7.62
CA ARG A 134 1.33 10.34 -8.86
C ARG A 134 0.29 11.15 -9.65
N GLN A 135 -0.99 10.98 -9.34
CA GLN A 135 -2.11 11.71 -9.94
C GLN A 135 -2.72 12.74 -8.98
N ALA A 136 -2.35 12.70 -7.69
CA ALA A 136 -2.85 13.62 -6.68
C ALA A 136 -2.42 15.06 -6.98
N GLU A 137 -3.35 16.01 -6.82
CA GLU A 137 -3.13 17.45 -6.97
C GLU A 137 -2.43 17.89 -8.27
N GLY A 138 -2.72 17.23 -9.39
CA GLY A 138 -2.07 17.53 -10.68
C GLY A 138 -0.76 16.78 -10.91
N GLY A 139 -0.42 15.86 -10.00
CA GLY A 139 0.64 14.87 -10.12
C GLY A 139 1.99 15.31 -9.58
N GLY A 140 3.00 14.49 -9.84
CA GLY A 140 4.36 14.67 -9.35
C GLY A 140 4.78 13.61 -8.32
N GLU A 141 5.89 13.88 -7.65
CA GLU A 141 6.48 12.98 -6.67
C GLU A 141 6.17 13.47 -5.25
N TRP A 142 5.79 12.51 -4.39
CA TRP A 142 5.36 12.76 -3.03
C TRP A 142 6.14 11.90 -2.07
N SER A 143 6.42 12.41 -0.88
CA SER A 143 6.88 11.58 0.24
C SER A 143 5.95 11.75 1.43
N GLY A 144 5.81 10.70 2.23
CA GLY A 144 5.00 10.73 3.43
C GLY A 144 4.48 9.36 3.81
N HIS A 145 3.22 9.31 4.23
CA HIS A 145 2.65 8.12 4.87
C HIS A 145 1.21 7.90 4.43
N PHE A 146 0.88 6.67 4.02
CA PHE A 146 -0.49 6.21 4.01
C PHE A 146 -0.91 5.88 5.45
N ILE A 147 -2.03 6.44 5.90
CA ILE A 147 -2.48 6.35 7.31
C ILE A 147 -3.87 5.72 7.46
N GLY A 148 -4.39 5.10 6.40
CA GLY A 148 -5.64 4.34 6.45
C GLY A 148 -6.67 4.80 5.42
N MET A 149 -7.86 4.23 5.52
CA MET A 149 -8.96 4.47 4.62
C MET A 149 -10.31 4.19 5.28
N SER A 150 -11.36 4.72 4.66
CA SER A 150 -12.74 4.35 4.90
C SER A 150 -13.43 4.18 3.56
N TRP A 151 -14.22 3.13 3.40
CA TRP A 151 -14.75 2.76 2.10
C TRP A 151 -16.14 2.15 2.22
N ILE A 152 -16.93 2.34 1.18
CA ILE A 152 -18.19 1.63 0.92
C ILE A 152 -17.85 0.48 -0.02
N PHE A 153 -18.27 -0.73 0.34
CA PHE A 153 -18.04 -1.93 -0.48
C PHE A 153 -19.33 -2.54 -1.01
N SER A 154 -20.49 -2.02 -0.62
CA SER A 154 -21.77 -2.30 -1.25
C SER A 154 -22.78 -1.17 -0.98
N HIS A 155 -23.60 -0.87 -1.98
CA HIS A 155 -24.80 -0.02 -1.82
C HIS A 155 -26.10 -0.85 -1.85
N ARG A 156 -25.97 -2.18 -1.93
CA ARG A 156 -27.09 -3.12 -2.13
C ARG A 156 -27.14 -4.22 -1.07
N GLY A 157 -26.34 -4.11 0.00
CA GLY A 157 -26.23 -5.14 1.05
C GLY A 157 -25.66 -6.46 0.53
N VAL A 158 -24.78 -6.42 -0.48
CA VAL A 158 -24.16 -7.59 -1.10
C VAL A 158 -22.82 -7.85 -0.42
N LEU A 159 -22.78 -8.91 0.41
CA LEU A 159 -21.63 -9.21 1.27
C LEU A 159 -20.65 -10.23 0.67
N ASN A 160 -20.94 -10.86 -0.47
CA ASN A 160 -19.97 -11.77 -1.12
C ASN A 160 -18.81 -11.04 -1.81
N THR A 161 -18.69 -9.73 -1.61
CA THR A 161 -17.58 -8.89 -2.08
C THR A 161 -16.39 -8.91 -1.13
N LEU A 162 -16.55 -9.51 0.04
CA LEU A 162 -15.62 -9.37 1.16
C LEU A 162 -14.26 -10.02 0.92
N GLU A 163 -14.16 -11.06 0.10
CA GLU A 163 -12.89 -11.74 -0.24
C GLU A 163 -11.86 -10.88 -1.02
N GLY A 164 -12.09 -9.59 -1.23
CA GLY A 164 -11.19 -8.73 -1.99
C GLY A 164 -9.95 -8.29 -1.20
N ASP A 165 -8.75 -8.66 -1.65
CA ASP A 165 -7.49 -8.28 -1.01
C ASP A 165 -7.11 -6.81 -1.27
N PRO A 166 -6.71 -6.05 -0.23
CA PRO A 166 -6.00 -4.79 -0.44
C PRO A 166 -4.53 -5.03 -0.82
N ARG A 167 -4.02 -4.23 -1.76
CA ARG A 167 -2.63 -4.28 -2.23
C ARG A 167 -1.98 -2.90 -2.16
N PHE A 168 -0.79 -2.84 -1.58
CA PHE A 168 -0.08 -1.59 -1.32
C PHE A 168 1.27 -1.58 -2.04
N PHE A 169 1.46 -0.60 -2.92
CA PHE A 169 2.69 -0.43 -3.70
C PHE A 169 3.32 0.91 -3.36
N PHE A 170 4.60 0.90 -2.98
CA PHE A 170 5.33 2.12 -2.69
C PHE A 170 6.56 2.25 -3.60
N ASP A 171 6.89 3.49 -3.91
CA ASP A 171 8.18 3.87 -4.47
C ASP A 171 8.55 3.10 -5.75
N ASP A 172 7.60 2.97 -6.68
CA ASP A 172 7.74 2.27 -7.95
C ASP A 172 7.92 0.74 -7.85
N SER A 173 7.66 0.11 -6.68
CA SER A 173 7.71 -1.35 -6.56
C SER A 173 6.62 -1.98 -7.41
N GLN A 174 6.96 -3.03 -8.16
CA GLN A 174 5.99 -3.85 -8.89
C GLN A 174 5.48 -5.02 -8.05
N THR A 175 6.15 -5.36 -6.96
CA THR A 175 5.63 -6.29 -5.94
C THR A 175 4.87 -5.50 -4.87
N PRO A 176 3.65 -5.93 -4.48
CA PRO A 176 2.97 -5.34 -3.34
C PRO A 176 3.82 -5.53 -2.08
N GLN A 177 4.15 -4.43 -1.39
CA GLN A 177 4.98 -4.45 -0.18
C GLN A 177 4.15 -4.73 1.08
N ALA A 178 2.84 -4.53 1.00
CA ALA A 178 1.87 -5.07 1.95
C ALA A 178 0.69 -5.66 1.17
N TYR A 179 0.08 -6.68 1.76
CA TYR A 179 -0.93 -7.51 1.13
C TYR A 179 -1.94 -7.93 2.22
N GLY A 180 -3.24 -7.76 1.97
CA GLY A 180 -4.29 -8.24 2.87
C GLY A 180 -4.84 -9.61 2.46
N THR A 181 -5.91 -10.05 3.12
CA THR A 181 -6.55 -11.36 2.88
C THR A 181 -8.05 -11.26 2.61
N GLY A 182 -8.57 -10.04 2.54
CA GLY A 182 -9.99 -9.74 2.45
C GLY A 182 -10.29 -8.31 2.90
N THR A 183 -11.43 -7.82 2.44
CA THR A 183 -12.00 -6.51 2.72
C THR A 183 -12.46 -6.45 4.18
N GLU A 184 -13.03 -7.52 4.69
CA GLU A 184 -13.44 -7.61 6.09
C GLU A 184 -12.27 -7.70 7.04
N GLU A 185 -11.27 -8.51 6.76
CA GLU A 185 -10.06 -8.62 7.59
C GLU A 185 -9.36 -7.27 7.65
N TRP A 186 -9.30 -6.55 6.52
CA TRP A 186 -8.77 -5.19 6.48
C TRP A 186 -9.56 -4.23 7.37
N GLY A 187 -10.89 -4.35 7.38
CA GLY A 187 -11.80 -3.63 8.28
C GLY A 187 -11.81 -4.16 9.72
N GLY A 188 -10.90 -5.07 10.09
CA GLY A 188 -10.78 -5.65 11.43
C GLY A 188 -11.83 -6.71 11.77
N GLY A 189 -12.42 -7.32 10.75
CA GLY A 189 -13.42 -8.37 10.84
C GLY A 189 -12.87 -9.77 10.57
N GLY A 190 -13.81 -10.66 10.32
CA GLY A 190 -13.70 -12.08 10.00
C GLY A 190 -15.10 -12.69 10.12
N ASP A 191 -15.42 -13.70 9.31
CA ASP A 191 -16.77 -14.31 9.25
C ASP A 191 -17.89 -13.26 9.21
N TYR A 192 -17.80 -12.31 8.27
CA TYR A 192 -18.78 -11.23 8.09
C TYR A 192 -19.01 -10.37 9.35
N TRP A 193 -17.98 -10.18 10.20
CA TRP A 193 -18.08 -9.55 11.54
C TRP A 193 -19.17 -10.19 12.44
N GLY A 194 -19.51 -11.46 12.19
CA GLY A 194 -20.64 -12.15 12.82
C GLY A 194 -22.01 -11.53 12.50
N GLY A 195 -22.11 -10.77 11.40
CA GLY A 195 -23.30 -10.05 10.97
C GLY A 195 -23.64 -8.81 11.83
N ARG A 196 -22.64 -8.23 12.51
CA ARG A 196 -22.83 -7.11 13.44
C ARG A 196 -22.06 -5.89 12.99
N ASN A 197 -22.64 -4.70 13.20
CA ASN A 197 -21.87 -3.48 13.09
C ASN A 197 -20.89 -3.36 14.28
N MET A 198 -19.69 -2.89 14.00
CA MET A 198 -18.60 -2.75 14.96
C MET A 198 -17.91 -1.40 14.79
N THR A 199 -17.55 -0.76 15.91
CA THR A 199 -16.70 0.43 15.89
C THR A 199 -15.64 0.36 16.98
N LEU A 200 -14.38 0.15 16.55
CA LEU A 200 -13.19 0.13 17.40
C LEU A 200 -12.32 1.37 17.13
N PRO A 201 -11.33 1.68 17.99
CA PRO A 201 -10.47 2.86 17.82
C PRO A 201 -9.80 2.97 16.44
N PHE A 202 -9.40 1.85 15.81
CA PHE A 202 -8.63 1.85 14.57
C PHE A 202 -9.24 1.06 13.42
N ALA A 203 -10.32 0.31 13.64
CA ALA A 203 -11.02 -0.41 12.58
C ALA A 203 -12.52 -0.52 12.90
N GLY A 204 -13.35 -0.76 11.90
CA GLY A 204 -14.77 -0.99 12.13
C GLY A 204 -15.58 -1.13 10.86
N HIS A 205 -16.79 -1.64 11.06
CA HIS A 205 -17.86 -1.77 10.09
C HIS A 205 -19.11 -1.07 10.70
N PRO A 206 -19.23 0.26 10.59
CA PRO A 206 -20.13 1.03 11.44
C PRO A 206 -21.59 1.03 10.97
N VAL A 207 -21.87 0.81 9.69
CA VAL A 207 -23.21 0.85 9.08
C VAL A 207 -23.37 -0.30 8.10
N GLY A 208 -24.62 -0.70 7.90
CA GLY A 208 -24.98 -1.86 7.09
C GLY A 208 -25.98 -2.77 7.81
N ALA A 209 -26.80 -3.46 7.04
CA ALA A 209 -27.69 -4.49 7.53
C ALA A 209 -27.02 -5.85 7.39
N ARG A 210 -27.34 -6.77 8.31
CA ARG A 210 -26.79 -8.14 8.25
C ARG A 210 -27.09 -8.83 6.92
N SER A 211 -28.23 -8.49 6.31
CA SER A 211 -28.58 -8.92 4.96
C SER A 211 -29.53 -7.90 4.33
N ALA A 212 -29.62 -7.93 2.99
CA ALA A 212 -30.58 -7.10 2.26
C ALA A 212 -32.04 -7.35 2.69
N ALA A 213 -32.37 -8.55 3.15
CA ALA A 213 -33.72 -8.88 3.64
C ALA A 213 -34.06 -8.24 5.00
N GLU A 214 -33.04 -7.86 5.79
CA GLU A 214 -33.22 -7.20 7.09
C GLU A 214 -33.18 -5.66 6.98
N ALA A 215 -32.95 -5.11 5.79
CA ALA A 215 -32.98 -3.68 5.53
C ALA A 215 -34.40 -3.13 5.70
N LYS A 216 -34.53 -2.04 6.46
CA LYS A 216 -35.80 -1.33 6.70
C LYS A 216 -35.85 0.03 6.02
N ASP A 217 -34.70 0.51 5.57
CA ASP A 217 -34.50 1.75 4.82
C ASP A 217 -33.46 1.49 3.71
N PRO A 218 -33.54 2.15 2.54
CA PRO A 218 -32.49 2.03 1.52
C PRO A 218 -31.07 2.31 2.03
N GLU A 219 -30.89 3.20 3.02
CA GLU A 219 -29.57 3.46 3.63
C GLU A 219 -29.04 2.29 4.47
N ASP A 220 -29.88 1.34 4.89
CA ASP A 220 -29.44 0.09 5.53
C ASP A 220 -28.62 -0.81 4.58
N LEU A 221 -28.77 -0.65 3.26
CA LEU A 221 -28.05 -1.44 2.26
C LEU A 221 -26.62 -0.93 2.01
N ILE A 222 -26.24 0.20 2.60
CA ILE A 222 -24.90 0.77 2.47
C ILE A 222 -23.99 0.09 3.47
N GLU A 223 -23.10 -0.75 2.96
CA GLU A 223 -22.10 -1.48 3.72
C GLU A 223 -20.75 -0.76 3.62
N SER A 224 -20.18 -0.38 4.76
CA SER A 224 -18.91 0.35 4.78
C SER A 224 -18.01 -0.10 5.92
N ALA A 225 -16.72 0.15 5.76
CA ALA A 225 -15.72 -0.11 6.79
C ALA A 225 -14.69 1.02 6.85
N TYR A 226 -13.90 1.03 7.92
CA TYR A 226 -12.74 1.89 8.08
C TYR A 226 -11.57 1.15 8.72
N ARG A 227 -10.36 1.60 8.41
CA ARG A 227 -9.09 1.20 9.02
C ARG A 227 -8.17 2.41 9.11
N PHE A 228 -7.64 2.70 10.28
CA PHE A 228 -6.71 3.81 10.53
C PHE A 228 -5.38 3.26 11.04
N LEU A 229 -4.28 3.73 10.45
CA LEU A 229 -2.94 3.20 10.66
C LEU A 229 -2.07 4.15 11.48
N LEU A 230 -2.47 4.49 12.70
CA LEU A 230 -1.70 5.42 13.54
C LEU A 230 -0.50 4.75 14.22
N ALA A 231 -0.57 3.44 14.48
CA ALA A 231 0.51 2.67 15.10
C ALA A 231 1.33 1.85 14.07
N ASP A 232 0.81 1.74 12.85
CA ASP A 232 1.19 0.83 11.77
C ASP A 232 1.21 1.58 10.42
N LEU A 233 1.59 2.86 10.45
CA LEU A 233 1.70 3.73 9.28
C LEU A 233 2.60 3.12 8.21
N MET A 234 2.21 3.30 6.94
CA MET A 234 2.96 2.80 5.79
C MET A 234 3.68 3.96 5.09
N PRO A 235 5.01 4.12 5.29
CA PRO A 235 5.77 5.20 4.68
C PRO A 235 6.03 4.97 3.20
N PHE A 236 6.15 6.05 2.45
CA PHE A 236 6.64 6.06 1.07
C PHE A 236 7.52 7.28 0.83
N GLY A 237 8.57 7.14 0.03
CA GLY A 237 9.52 8.21 -0.23
C GLY A 237 9.34 8.93 -1.57
N ARG A 238 8.51 8.43 -2.48
CA ARG A 238 8.36 8.94 -3.84
C ARG A 238 6.94 8.81 -4.37
N ASN A 239 6.25 7.71 -4.10
CA ASN A 239 4.84 7.53 -4.42
C ASN A 239 4.20 6.37 -3.68
N ALA A 240 2.87 6.39 -3.60
CA ALA A 240 2.05 5.29 -3.14
C ALA A 240 0.92 5.02 -4.14
N VAL A 241 0.66 3.73 -4.39
CA VAL A 241 -0.52 3.25 -5.10
C VAL A 241 -1.24 2.23 -4.21
N ILE A 242 -2.46 2.56 -3.81
CA ILE A 242 -3.29 1.73 -2.92
C ILE A 242 -4.45 1.17 -3.73
N ARG A 243 -4.58 -0.16 -3.68
CA ARG A 243 -5.56 -0.89 -4.46
C ARG A 243 -6.38 -1.83 -3.58
N LEU A 244 -7.56 -2.18 -4.06
CA LEU A 244 -8.45 -3.14 -3.41
C LEU A 244 -9.12 -4.01 -4.48
N GLU A 245 -9.06 -5.32 -4.30
CA GLU A 245 -9.87 -6.20 -5.13
C GLU A 245 -11.35 -6.08 -4.81
N HIS A 246 -12.20 -6.25 -5.82
CA HIS A 246 -13.66 -6.22 -5.65
C HIS A 246 -14.21 -7.65 -5.72
N GLY A 247 -14.10 -8.35 -4.57
CA GLY A 247 -14.21 -9.80 -4.45
C GLY A 247 -12.92 -10.52 -4.88
N GLY A 248 -12.72 -11.78 -4.46
CA GLY A 248 -11.42 -12.48 -4.55
C GLY A 248 -10.86 -12.76 -5.96
N GLU A 249 -11.59 -12.40 -7.01
CA GLU A 249 -11.11 -12.46 -8.41
C GLU A 249 -11.46 -11.19 -9.20
N ASN A 250 -11.76 -10.08 -8.51
CA ASN A 250 -12.24 -8.83 -9.15
C ASN A 250 -13.48 -9.05 -10.02
N LYS A 251 -14.47 -9.80 -9.51
CA LYS A 251 -15.70 -10.15 -10.24
C LYS A 251 -16.91 -9.33 -9.81
N SER A 252 -16.84 -8.67 -8.66
CA SER A 252 -17.97 -7.89 -8.14
C SER A 252 -18.28 -6.72 -9.07
N THR A 253 -19.56 -6.36 -9.11
CA THR A 253 -20.06 -5.19 -9.84
C THR A 253 -20.74 -4.20 -8.90
N GLU A 254 -20.53 -4.35 -7.59
CA GLU A 254 -20.95 -3.34 -6.62
C GLU A 254 -20.34 -1.98 -6.93
N HIS A 255 -21.02 -0.93 -6.48
CA HIS A 255 -20.47 0.41 -6.46
C HIS A 255 -19.56 0.52 -5.23
N TYR A 256 -18.31 0.92 -5.44
CA TYR A 256 -17.36 1.20 -4.36
C TYR A 256 -17.02 2.68 -4.31
N GLU A 257 -16.91 3.19 -3.10
CA GLU A 257 -16.41 4.53 -2.82
C GLU A 257 -15.35 4.43 -1.73
N ALA A 258 -14.30 5.24 -1.80
CA ALA A 258 -13.29 5.27 -0.75
C ALA A 258 -12.79 6.68 -0.47
N VAL A 259 -12.40 6.92 0.78
CA VAL A 259 -11.55 8.03 1.19
C VAL A 259 -10.27 7.43 1.74
N THR A 260 -9.16 7.71 1.07
CA THR A 260 -7.81 7.33 1.52
C THR A 260 -7.16 8.50 2.24
N TYR A 261 -6.69 8.26 3.46
CA TYR A 261 -6.05 9.25 4.31
C TYR A 261 -4.53 9.11 4.22
N TRP A 262 -3.83 10.20 3.96
CA TRP A 262 -2.38 10.18 3.85
C TRP A 262 -1.76 11.53 4.19
N TYR A 263 -0.50 11.51 4.61
CA TYR A 263 0.32 12.71 4.73
C TYR A 263 1.25 12.79 3.51
N GLY A 264 1.33 13.95 2.88
CA GLY A 264 2.14 14.19 1.68
C GLY A 264 2.92 15.49 1.73
N ALA A 265 4.24 15.39 1.55
CA ALA A 265 5.09 16.50 1.14
C ALA A 265 5.26 16.43 -0.39
N PRO A 266 5.10 17.55 -1.13
CA PRO A 266 5.19 17.60 -2.60
C PRO A 266 6.65 17.56 -3.09
N SER A 267 7.44 16.64 -2.53
CA SER A 267 8.84 16.43 -2.82
C SER A 267 9.21 14.99 -2.46
N PRO A 268 10.01 14.29 -3.27
CA PRO A 268 10.49 12.96 -2.92
C PRO A 268 11.52 13.05 -1.78
N SER A 269 11.43 12.10 -0.85
CA SER A 269 12.51 11.78 0.08
C SER A 269 13.30 10.54 -0.36
N LEU A 270 12.82 9.80 -1.37
CA LEU A 270 13.51 8.66 -1.98
C LEU A 270 13.75 8.93 -3.46
N VAL A 271 15.02 9.05 -3.84
CA VAL A 271 15.41 9.43 -5.22
C VAL A 271 16.21 8.31 -5.85
N LYS A 272 15.73 7.78 -6.98
CA LYS A 272 16.49 6.85 -7.82
C LYS A 272 17.78 7.52 -8.28
N THR A 273 18.93 6.92 -7.96
CA THR A 273 20.25 7.44 -8.34
C THR A 273 20.98 6.59 -9.35
N ASP A 274 20.69 5.29 -9.41
CA ASP A 274 21.33 4.39 -10.37
C ASP A 274 20.50 3.14 -10.67
N GLU A 275 20.84 2.44 -11.75
CA GLU A 275 20.22 1.18 -12.14
C GLU A 275 21.19 0.27 -12.91
N LEU A 276 21.47 -0.91 -12.34
CA LEU A 276 22.17 -2.00 -12.98
C LEU A 276 21.16 -3.00 -13.56
N LYS A 277 21.26 -3.28 -14.87
CA LYS A 277 20.50 -4.33 -15.57
C LYS A 277 21.40 -5.53 -15.83
N ILE A 278 21.11 -6.65 -15.19
CA ILE A 278 21.86 -7.91 -15.35
C ILE A 278 21.51 -8.55 -16.70
N GLY A 279 22.50 -9.16 -17.36
CA GLY A 279 22.37 -9.70 -18.70
C GLY A 279 22.40 -8.66 -19.82
N ASN A 280 22.57 -7.37 -19.48
CA ASN A 280 22.85 -6.31 -20.45
C ASN A 280 24.34 -5.93 -20.38
N SER A 281 25.13 -6.31 -21.38
CA SER A 281 26.59 -6.16 -21.36
C SER A 281 27.05 -4.70 -21.16
N ALA A 282 26.35 -3.72 -21.72
CA ALA A 282 26.71 -2.31 -21.55
C ALA A 282 26.46 -1.84 -20.10
N SER A 283 25.35 -2.24 -19.50
CA SER A 283 25.04 -1.95 -18.10
C SER A 283 26.01 -2.69 -17.16
N GLU A 284 26.24 -3.98 -17.37
CA GLU A 284 27.21 -4.77 -16.60
C GLU A 284 28.60 -4.14 -16.64
N GLN A 285 29.09 -3.72 -17.81
CA GLN A 285 30.39 -3.05 -17.95
C GLN A 285 30.42 -1.69 -17.25
N ALA A 286 29.38 -0.87 -17.40
CA ALA A 286 29.31 0.45 -16.77
C ALA A 286 29.35 0.37 -15.23
N HIS A 287 28.77 -0.68 -14.65
CA HIS A 287 28.76 -0.93 -13.20
C HIS A 287 29.90 -1.84 -12.75
N ARG A 288 30.81 -2.24 -13.67
CA ARG A 288 31.90 -3.18 -13.41
C ARG A 288 31.40 -4.45 -12.72
N TYR A 289 30.28 -4.98 -13.19
CA TYR A 289 29.66 -6.17 -12.63
C TYR A 289 30.59 -7.39 -12.80
N VAL A 290 30.79 -8.16 -11.73
CA VAL A 290 31.60 -9.38 -11.72
C VAL A 290 30.88 -10.44 -10.89
N SER A 291 30.60 -11.59 -11.48
CA SER A 291 30.04 -12.76 -10.80
C SER A 291 30.62 -14.03 -11.42
N PRO A 292 31.74 -14.58 -10.89
CA PRO A 292 32.49 -15.66 -11.55
C PRO A 292 31.69 -16.96 -11.71
N GLU A 293 30.74 -17.19 -10.81
CA GLU A 293 29.88 -18.39 -10.77
C GLU A 293 28.48 -18.13 -11.35
N ALA A 294 28.26 -16.95 -11.95
CA ALA A 294 26.99 -16.67 -12.59
C ALA A 294 26.77 -17.56 -13.81
N SER A 295 25.52 -17.98 -14.01
CA SER A 295 25.05 -18.56 -15.25
C SER A 295 25.27 -17.62 -16.44
N ALA A 296 25.19 -18.16 -17.65
CA ALA A 296 24.86 -17.34 -18.81
C ALA A 296 23.54 -16.56 -18.56
N PRO A 297 23.35 -15.37 -19.18
CA PRO A 297 22.07 -14.68 -19.09
C PRO A 297 20.95 -15.57 -19.60
N TYR A 298 19.83 -15.60 -18.88
CA TYR A 298 18.62 -16.30 -19.29
C TYR A 298 17.42 -15.35 -19.33
N GLU A 299 16.49 -15.62 -20.24
CA GLU A 299 15.23 -14.89 -20.32
C GLU A 299 14.17 -15.58 -19.45
N LEU A 300 13.33 -14.76 -18.83
CA LEU A 300 12.15 -15.21 -18.07
C LEU A 300 10.94 -14.44 -18.56
N THR A 301 9.90 -15.15 -18.97
CA THR A 301 8.59 -14.58 -19.25
C THR A 301 7.65 -14.91 -18.10
N SER A 302 7.21 -13.90 -17.35
CA SER A 302 6.43 -14.10 -16.13
C SER A 302 5.62 -12.85 -15.74
N ARG A 303 5.02 -12.86 -14.55
CA ARG A 303 4.14 -11.85 -13.96
C ARG A 303 4.54 -11.57 -12.51
N TYR A 304 4.03 -10.46 -11.99
CA TYR A 304 3.97 -10.13 -10.56
C TYR A 304 2.60 -10.53 -9.99
N GLU A 305 2.44 -10.41 -8.67
CA GLU A 305 1.21 -10.63 -7.90
C GLU A 305 0.26 -9.42 -8.01
N TRP A 306 -0.28 -9.19 -9.22
CA TRP A 306 -1.16 -8.05 -9.52
C TRP A 306 -2.66 -8.37 -9.50
N GLY A 307 -3.04 -9.65 -9.40
CA GLY A 307 -4.41 -10.14 -9.54
C GLY A 307 -4.47 -11.40 -10.41
N VAL A 308 -5.67 -11.74 -10.89
CA VAL A 308 -5.93 -12.91 -11.75
C VAL A 308 -5.22 -12.82 -13.11
N ASP A 309 -4.70 -13.93 -13.63
CA ASP A 309 -4.04 -13.93 -14.95
C ASP A 309 -5.05 -13.75 -16.08
N THR A 310 -6.14 -14.51 -16.01
CA THR A 310 -7.23 -14.51 -16.97
C THR A 310 -8.56 -14.42 -16.24
N LEU A 311 -9.54 -13.81 -16.90
CA LEU A 311 -10.92 -13.78 -16.46
C LEU A 311 -11.81 -14.08 -17.66
N ASP A 312 -12.70 -15.07 -17.52
CA ASP A 312 -13.64 -15.48 -18.58
C ASP A 312 -12.94 -15.75 -19.95
N GLY A 313 -11.72 -16.29 -19.91
CA GLY A 313 -10.90 -16.59 -21.08
C GLY A 313 -10.10 -15.40 -21.64
N VAL A 314 -10.25 -14.20 -21.08
CA VAL A 314 -9.52 -12.99 -21.48
C VAL A 314 -8.31 -12.79 -20.57
N GLU A 315 -7.14 -12.53 -21.14
CA GLU A 315 -5.94 -12.19 -20.37
C GLU A 315 -6.06 -10.78 -19.77
N VAL A 316 -5.93 -10.68 -18.45
CA VAL A 316 -6.06 -9.42 -17.70
C VAL A 316 -4.70 -8.78 -17.46
N TYR A 317 -3.75 -9.56 -16.95
CA TYR A 317 -2.37 -9.14 -16.73
C TYR A 317 -1.45 -9.96 -17.62
N PRO A 318 -0.98 -9.44 -18.77
CA PRO A 318 -0.10 -10.19 -19.65
C PRO A 318 1.26 -10.47 -19.01
N ALA A 319 1.82 -11.65 -19.32
CA ALA A 319 3.20 -11.94 -18.96
C ALA A 319 4.15 -11.02 -19.75
N HIS A 320 5.27 -10.67 -19.16
CA HIS A 320 6.32 -9.90 -19.80
C HIS A 320 7.67 -10.59 -19.64
N THR A 321 8.62 -10.23 -20.51
CA THR A 321 9.94 -10.84 -20.53
C THR A 321 10.97 -9.91 -19.89
N ASP A 322 11.81 -10.46 -19.03
CA ASP A 322 13.03 -9.81 -18.54
C ASP A 322 14.19 -10.81 -18.59
N ARG A 323 15.41 -10.33 -18.36
CA ARG A 323 16.62 -11.15 -18.41
C ARG A 323 17.43 -10.98 -17.15
N GLY A 324 18.09 -12.04 -16.74
CA GLY A 324 18.95 -12.04 -15.57
C GLY A 324 19.96 -13.17 -15.56
N ARG A 325 20.63 -13.32 -14.42
CA ARG A 325 21.53 -14.43 -14.12
C ARG A 325 21.15 -15.02 -12.77
N LYS A 326 21.62 -16.24 -12.53
CA LYS A 326 21.64 -16.85 -11.22
C LYS A 326 23.07 -17.21 -10.86
N THR A 327 23.44 -17.12 -9.60
CA THR A 327 24.78 -17.47 -9.11
C THR A 327 24.68 -18.24 -7.79
N ARG A 328 25.67 -19.09 -7.53
CA ARG A 328 25.88 -19.74 -6.23
C ARG A 328 27.03 -19.10 -5.43
N GLY A 329 27.69 -18.12 -6.03
CA GLY A 329 28.84 -17.44 -5.44
C GLY A 329 28.54 -15.99 -5.06
N VAL A 330 29.35 -15.09 -5.62
CA VAL A 330 29.32 -13.66 -5.33
C VAL A 330 28.95 -12.84 -6.55
N SER A 331 28.22 -11.76 -6.34
CA SER A 331 28.00 -10.71 -7.34
C SER A 331 28.50 -9.39 -6.81
N GLU A 332 29.42 -8.75 -7.55
CA GLU A 332 29.98 -7.46 -7.20
C GLU A 332 29.70 -6.42 -8.27
N PHE A 333 29.29 -5.22 -7.87
CA PHE A 333 28.99 -4.12 -8.79
C PHE A 333 29.17 -2.76 -8.12
N THR A 334 29.27 -1.71 -8.93
CA THR A 334 29.42 -0.32 -8.50
C THR A 334 28.12 0.41 -8.71
N LEU A 335 27.68 1.21 -7.73
CA LEU A 335 26.49 2.05 -7.82
C LEU A 335 26.83 3.53 -7.63
N ASN A 336 26.17 4.40 -8.38
CA ASN A 336 26.19 5.85 -8.23
C ASN A 336 25.15 6.31 -7.20
N LEU A 337 25.56 7.23 -6.34
CA LEU A 337 24.79 7.75 -5.22
C LEU A 337 24.77 9.27 -5.21
N LYS A 338 23.85 9.85 -4.44
CA LYS A 338 23.94 11.24 -4.00
C LYS A 338 24.83 11.32 -2.76
N PRO A 339 25.90 12.15 -2.72
CA PRO A 339 26.77 12.24 -1.55
C PRO A 339 26.06 12.63 -0.25
N LYS A 340 25.04 13.49 -0.33
CA LYS A 340 24.23 13.92 0.81
C LYS A 340 22.99 13.02 0.99
N ASN A 341 23.21 11.71 1.04
CA ASN A 341 22.15 10.73 1.32
C ASN A 341 22.06 10.38 2.81
N PHE A 342 20.90 9.88 3.23
CA PHE A 342 20.62 9.38 4.58
C PHE A 342 20.58 7.84 4.64
N GLY A 343 21.29 7.18 3.73
CA GLY A 343 21.16 5.76 3.46
C GLY A 343 20.66 5.50 2.04
N VAL A 344 20.71 4.23 1.64
CA VAL A 344 20.33 3.79 0.30
C VAL A 344 19.38 2.60 0.41
N LEU A 345 18.23 2.68 -0.24
CA LEU A 345 17.40 1.51 -0.52
C LEU A 345 17.90 0.88 -1.81
N LEU A 346 18.31 -0.38 -1.74
CA LEU A 346 18.70 -1.19 -2.88
C LEU A 346 17.56 -2.17 -3.18
N ARG A 347 16.89 -1.99 -4.32
CA ARG A 347 15.84 -2.89 -4.78
C ARG A 347 16.39 -3.85 -5.80
N ARG A 348 16.12 -5.15 -5.64
CA ARG A 348 16.46 -6.20 -6.60
C ARG A 348 15.19 -6.75 -7.23
N LYS A 349 15.15 -6.76 -8.57
CA LYS A 349 14.22 -7.62 -9.32
C LYS A 349 14.84 -9.01 -9.47
N LEU A 350 14.11 -10.03 -9.07
CA LEU A 350 14.58 -11.42 -9.03
C LEU A 350 13.57 -12.41 -9.65
N ASP A 351 14.06 -13.63 -9.82
CA ASP A 351 13.28 -14.82 -10.18
C ASP A 351 12.95 -15.61 -8.91
N TYR A 352 11.68 -15.59 -8.51
CA TYR A 352 11.18 -16.15 -7.26
C TYR A 352 10.96 -17.67 -7.31
N ALA A 353 11.38 -18.34 -8.40
CA ALA A 353 11.42 -19.81 -8.45
C ALA A 353 12.53 -20.43 -7.59
N PHE A 354 13.60 -19.69 -7.31
CA PHE A 354 14.62 -20.12 -6.35
C PHE A 354 14.14 -19.77 -4.94
N PRO A 355 13.96 -20.75 -4.04
CA PRO A 355 13.43 -20.50 -2.73
C PRO A 355 14.45 -19.88 -1.78
N ASN A 356 13.94 -19.20 -0.75
CA ASN A 356 14.70 -18.81 0.44
C ASN A 356 16.01 -18.08 0.09
N GLN A 357 15.98 -17.18 -0.89
CA GLN A 357 17.17 -16.51 -1.38
C GLN A 357 17.77 -15.63 -0.28
N ARG A 358 18.98 -15.99 0.15
CA ARG A 358 19.71 -15.33 1.22
C ARG A 358 21.12 -14.96 0.77
N ALA A 359 21.57 -13.77 1.11
CA ALA A 359 22.94 -13.32 0.87
C ALA A 359 23.47 -12.45 2.02
N GLU A 360 24.78 -12.48 2.24
CA GLU A 360 25.48 -11.45 3.00
C GLU A 360 25.86 -10.29 2.08
N VAL A 361 25.56 -9.07 2.52
CA VAL A 361 25.81 -7.85 1.74
C VAL A 361 26.99 -7.10 2.36
N PHE A 362 27.94 -6.70 1.53
CA PHE A 362 29.09 -5.89 1.90
C PHE A 362 29.19 -4.65 1.03
N VAL A 363 29.71 -3.57 1.60
CA VAL A 363 29.94 -2.30 0.91
C VAL A 363 31.39 -1.87 1.11
N ALA A 364 32.03 -1.44 0.03
CA ALA A 364 33.32 -0.78 0.07
C ALA A 364 33.23 0.62 -0.55
N ASP A 365 34.01 1.55 -0.03
CA ASP A 365 34.27 2.83 -0.69
C ASP A 365 35.11 2.63 -1.95
N LEU A 366 34.96 3.50 -2.94
CA LEU A 366 35.75 3.46 -4.17
C LEU A 366 36.83 4.54 -4.14
N LYS A 367 38.08 4.13 -3.86
CA LYS A 367 39.24 5.01 -3.89
C LYS A 367 40.04 4.76 -5.16
N ARG A 368 40.19 5.80 -6.00
CA ARG A 368 40.89 5.72 -7.30
C ARG A 368 40.38 4.57 -8.20
N GLY A 369 39.09 4.24 -8.09
CA GLY A 369 38.47 3.18 -8.88
C GLY A 369 38.73 1.75 -8.40
N GLN A 370 39.37 1.55 -7.24
CA GLN A 370 39.49 0.24 -6.58
C GLN A 370 38.64 0.21 -5.30
N PRO A 371 38.06 -0.95 -4.94
CA PRO A 371 37.37 -1.09 -3.66
C PRO A 371 38.38 -0.94 -2.51
N GLY A 372 38.03 -0.12 -1.52
CA GLY A 372 38.72 -0.09 -0.24
C GLY A 372 38.37 -1.30 0.62
N GLU A 373 38.40 -1.11 1.93
CA GLU A 373 37.97 -2.13 2.89
C GLU A 373 36.47 -2.46 2.72
N TRP A 374 36.16 -3.77 2.65
CA TRP A 374 34.80 -4.28 2.63
C TRP A 374 34.21 -4.29 4.04
N LYS A 375 33.07 -3.62 4.21
CA LYS A 375 32.32 -3.59 5.47
C LYS A 375 31.00 -4.31 5.29
N ARG A 376 30.64 -5.16 6.26
CA ARG A 376 29.37 -5.89 6.25
C ARG A 376 28.22 -4.92 6.48
N ALA A 377 27.25 -4.93 5.56
CA ALA A 377 26.01 -4.15 5.65
C ALA A 377 24.90 -4.95 6.33
N GLY A 378 24.84 -6.27 6.13
CA GLY A 378 23.85 -7.13 6.77
C GLY A 378 23.55 -8.40 5.99
N VAL A 379 22.42 -9.04 6.31
CA VAL A 379 21.89 -10.22 5.60
C VAL A 379 20.65 -9.79 4.83
N TRP A 380 20.67 -10.00 3.52
CA TRP A 380 19.50 -9.88 2.67
C TRP A 380 18.83 -11.24 2.57
N TYR A 381 17.61 -11.38 3.08
CA TYR A 381 16.88 -12.63 3.05
C TYR A 381 15.43 -12.45 2.61
N LEU A 382 15.04 -13.19 1.57
CA LEU A 382 13.67 -13.34 1.13
C LEU A 382 13.25 -14.79 1.30
N ALA A 383 12.34 -15.04 2.24
CA ALA A 383 11.78 -16.37 2.50
C ALA A 383 10.76 -16.78 1.43
N GLY A 384 10.59 -18.08 1.25
CA GLY A 384 9.59 -18.65 0.35
C GLY A 384 10.02 -18.74 -1.12
N SER A 385 9.08 -19.13 -1.98
CA SER A 385 9.19 -19.15 -3.44
C SER A 385 7.82 -19.04 -4.07
N ASN A 386 7.75 -19.09 -5.40
CA ASN A 386 6.50 -19.26 -6.14
C ASN A 386 5.87 -20.66 -5.96
N THR A 387 6.43 -21.54 -5.14
CA THR A 387 5.91 -22.89 -4.84
C THR A 387 5.53 -22.99 -3.38
N CYS A 388 4.31 -23.43 -3.09
CA CYS A 388 3.79 -23.61 -1.74
C CYS A 388 3.15 -25.00 -1.56
N ILE A 389 2.74 -25.29 -0.32
CA ILE A 389 1.93 -26.45 0.02
C ILE A 389 0.51 -25.97 0.29
N TYR A 390 -0.46 -26.64 -0.32
CA TYR A 390 -1.86 -26.53 0.01
C TYR A 390 -2.29 -27.78 0.78
N SER A 391 -2.89 -27.60 1.95
CA SER A 391 -3.39 -28.68 2.79
C SER A 391 -4.82 -28.37 3.18
N ASN A 392 -5.76 -29.25 2.84
CA ASN A 392 -7.17 -29.10 3.22
C ASN A 392 -7.78 -30.47 3.59
N PRO A 393 -7.30 -31.10 4.67
CA PRO A 393 -7.82 -32.39 5.11
C PRO A 393 -9.31 -32.26 5.47
N LYS A 394 -10.06 -33.36 5.28
CA LYS A 394 -11.50 -33.38 5.59
C LYS A 394 -11.81 -33.14 7.07
N ASP A 395 -10.94 -33.63 7.95
CA ASP A 395 -11.06 -33.46 9.40
C ASP A 395 -10.19 -32.28 9.84
N GLU A 396 -10.68 -31.45 10.77
CA GLU A 396 -9.96 -30.29 11.31
C GLU A 396 -8.56 -30.65 11.86
N LEU A 397 -8.44 -31.84 12.47
CA LEU A 397 -7.19 -32.40 12.99
C LEU A 397 -6.59 -33.49 12.09
N GLY A 398 -7.02 -33.54 10.82
CA GLY A 398 -6.52 -34.50 9.84
C GLY A 398 -5.03 -34.29 9.55
N ALA A 399 -4.38 -35.34 9.04
CA ALA A 399 -2.98 -35.26 8.65
C ALA A 399 -2.77 -34.20 7.57
N THR A 400 -1.67 -33.45 7.65
CA THR A 400 -1.30 -32.47 6.63
C THR A 400 -1.17 -33.12 5.27
N GLU A 401 -1.90 -32.61 4.30
CA GLU A 401 -1.77 -33.01 2.92
C GLU A 401 -0.66 -32.19 2.26
N HIS A 402 0.26 -32.85 1.57
CA HIS A 402 1.38 -32.20 0.90
C HIS A 402 1.08 -31.90 -0.57
N ASN A 403 -0.04 -31.22 -0.87
CA ASN A 403 -0.39 -30.87 -2.24
C ASN A 403 0.45 -29.67 -2.70
N VAL A 404 1.47 -29.94 -3.52
CA VAL A 404 2.37 -28.90 -4.02
C VAL A 404 1.69 -28.07 -5.10
N GLN A 405 1.67 -26.75 -4.90
CA GLN A 405 1.20 -25.80 -5.91
C GLN A 405 2.35 -24.89 -6.34
N THR A 406 2.42 -24.56 -7.62
CA THR A 406 3.45 -23.65 -8.17
C THR A 406 2.80 -22.60 -9.02
N SER A 407 2.98 -21.34 -8.64
CA SER A 407 2.53 -20.17 -9.39
C SER A 407 3.45 -19.91 -10.58
N ASN A 408 2.88 -19.47 -11.69
CA ASN A 408 3.65 -18.97 -12.83
C ASN A 408 4.18 -17.53 -12.60
N ARG A 409 3.80 -16.88 -11.50
CA ARG A 409 4.27 -15.56 -11.07
C ARG A 409 5.62 -15.70 -10.40
N ARG A 410 6.67 -15.23 -11.07
CA ARG A 410 8.06 -15.39 -10.65
C ARG A 410 8.80 -14.07 -10.54
N PHE A 411 8.28 -12.98 -11.09
CA PHE A 411 8.93 -11.69 -10.87
C PHE A 411 8.62 -11.19 -9.47
N ARG A 412 9.67 -10.75 -8.79
CA ARG A 412 9.55 -10.15 -7.47
C ARG A 412 10.56 -9.03 -7.31
N ASP A 413 10.10 -7.93 -6.76
CA ASP A 413 10.92 -6.85 -6.25
C ASP A 413 11.13 -7.09 -4.75
N ASP A 414 12.38 -7.04 -4.33
CA ASP A 414 12.81 -7.26 -2.96
C ASP A 414 13.82 -6.18 -2.58
N GLU A 415 13.88 -5.81 -1.30
CA GLU A 415 14.55 -4.57 -0.89
C GLU A 415 15.53 -4.80 0.27
N PHE A 416 16.65 -4.08 0.21
CA PHE A 416 17.65 -4.07 1.25
C PHE A 416 18.10 -2.64 1.57
N LEU A 417 18.15 -2.30 2.85
CA LEU A 417 18.59 -0.98 3.30
C LEU A 417 20.09 -1.00 3.57
N LEU A 418 20.85 -0.24 2.80
CA LEU A 418 22.25 0.03 3.08
C LEU A 418 22.37 1.11 4.17
N PRO A 419 23.06 0.82 5.29
CA PRO A 419 23.25 1.75 6.39
C PRO A 419 23.91 3.07 5.95
N ARG A 420 23.48 4.18 6.57
CA ARG A 420 23.98 5.53 6.28
C ARG A 420 25.49 5.67 6.48
N ASP A 421 26.07 5.05 7.49
CA ASP A 421 27.53 5.07 7.74
C ASP A 421 28.35 4.41 6.62
N LEU A 422 27.71 3.54 5.82
CA LEU A 422 28.31 2.92 4.63
C LEU A 422 28.08 3.71 3.33
N THR A 423 27.26 4.77 3.34
CA THR A 423 26.87 5.49 2.11
C THR A 423 27.02 7.00 2.19
N GLU A 424 27.01 7.60 3.38
CA GLU A 424 27.10 9.05 3.58
C GLU A 424 28.43 9.62 3.07
N GLY A 425 28.36 10.75 2.37
CA GLY A 425 29.50 11.43 1.77
C GLY A 425 30.00 10.79 0.47
N ARG A 426 29.48 9.62 0.09
CA ARG A 426 29.97 8.86 -1.07
C ARG A 426 29.13 9.16 -2.31
N SER A 427 29.78 9.48 -3.42
CA SER A 427 29.12 9.61 -4.73
C SER A 427 29.01 8.27 -5.46
N ARG A 428 29.81 7.27 -5.06
CA ARG A 428 29.82 5.92 -5.60
C ARG A 428 30.20 4.93 -4.51
N ILE A 429 29.67 3.72 -4.57
CA ILE A 429 30.04 2.60 -3.70
C ILE A 429 30.24 1.33 -4.52
N ARG A 430 31.05 0.41 -4.00
CA ARG A 430 31.10 -0.97 -4.46
C ARG A 430 30.25 -1.83 -3.54
N VAL A 431 29.37 -2.65 -4.11
CA VAL A 431 28.54 -3.62 -3.40
C VAL A 431 29.00 -5.02 -3.74
N ARG A 432 29.05 -5.90 -2.75
CA ARG A 432 29.21 -7.36 -2.90
C ARG A 432 28.01 -8.02 -2.27
N VAL A 433 27.36 -8.88 -3.04
CA VAL A 433 26.28 -9.77 -2.59
C VAL A 433 26.83 -11.18 -2.63
N GLN A 434 26.98 -11.80 -1.48
CA GLN A 434 27.53 -13.15 -1.33
C GLN A 434 26.41 -14.12 -1.00
N PHE A 435 26.06 -15.01 -1.92
CA PHE A 435 25.01 -15.99 -1.70
C PHE A 435 25.36 -16.91 -0.53
N THR A 436 24.36 -17.20 0.30
CA THR A 436 24.47 -18.09 1.45
C THR A 436 23.22 -18.97 1.49
N PRO A 437 23.26 -20.22 1.03
CA PRO A 437 22.05 -21.03 0.84
C PRO A 437 21.30 -21.31 2.15
N VAL A 438 19.98 -21.44 2.05
CA VAL A 438 19.09 -21.90 3.13
C VAL A 438 18.54 -23.27 2.73
N GLU A 439 19.09 -24.32 3.30
CA GLU A 439 18.82 -25.72 2.92
C GLU A 439 17.60 -26.29 3.65
N ILE A 440 16.45 -25.65 3.45
CA ILE A 440 15.17 -26.08 4.03
C ILE A 440 14.27 -26.61 2.89
N PRO A 441 13.93 -27.91 2.86
CA PRO A 441 13.00 -28.43 1.88
C PRO A 441 11.59 -27.91 2.15
N LEU A 442 10.71 -27.95 1.13
CA LEU A 442 9.34 -27.46 1.27
C LEU A 442 8.58 -28.18 2.39
N PHE A 443 8.79 -29.50 2.53
CA PHE A 443 8.33 -30.33 3.64
C PHE A 443 9.28 -31.53 3.84
N PRO A 444 9.26 -32.21 5.01
CA PRO A 444 10.15 -33.34 5.28
C PRO A 444 10.07 -34.43 4.21
N GLY A 445 11.23 -34.91 3.76
CA GLY A 445 11.34 -35.96 2.73
C GLY A 445 11.28 -35.47 1.28
N ARG A 446 10.93 -34.19 1.02
CA ARG A 446 11.02 -33.63 -0.33
C ARG A 446 12.45 -33.22 -0.68
N PRO A 447 12.97 -33.55 -1.87
CA PRO A 447 14.29 -33.08 -2.31
C PRO A 447 14.38 -31.55 -2.33
N LEU A 448 15.56 -31.02 -1.99
CA LEU A 448 15.84 -29.59 -2.14
C LEU A 448 15.76 -29.21 -3.63
N PRO A 449 15.00 -28.17 -3.99
CA PRO A 449 15.09 -27.59 -5.33
C PRO A 449 16.46 -26.92 -5.51
N GLU A 450 16.74 -26.45 -6.72
CA GLU A 450 17.93 -25.64 -6.96
C GLU A 450 17.90 -24.38 -6.07
N LEU A 451 18.98 -24.16 -5.32
CA LEU A 451 19.21 -22.95 -4.55
C LEU A 451 20.19 -22.06 -5.31
N ALA A 452 19.82 -20.79 -5.50
CA ALA A 452 20.65 -19.79 -6.14
C ALA A 452 20.21 -18.38 -5.76
N TRP A 453 21.12 -17.41 -5.88
CA TRP A 453 20.77 -16.00 -5.89
C TRP A 453 20.43 -15.58 -7.32
N SER A 454 19.18 -15.18 -7.58
CA SER A 454 18.77 -14.67 -8.89
C SER A 454 18.76 -13.15 -8.91
N GLU A 455 19.16 -12.60 -10.05
CA GLU A 455 19.32 -11.16 -10.24
C GLU A 455 19.03 -10.75 -11.68
N MET A 456 18.06 -9.86 -11.85
CA MET A 456 17.70 -9.26 -13.15
C MET A 456 18.03 -7.77 -13.16
N ARG A 457 17.81 -7.10 -12.03
CA ARG A 457 18.04 -5.66 -11.89
C ARG A 457 18.36 -5.30 -10.46
N TYR A 458 19.26 -4.35 -10.28
CA TYR A 458 19.40 -3.60 -9.03
C TYR A 458 19.13 -2.13 -9.27
N THR A 459 18.24 -1.55 -8.48
CA THR A 459 17.95 -0.12 -8.51
C THR A 459 18.37 0.50 -7.19
N ALA A 460 19.21 1.52 -7.26
CA ALA A 460 19.66 2.26 -6.09
C ALA A 460 18.81 3.51 -5.90
N TYR A 461 18.26 3.67 -4.70
CA TYR A 461 17.55 4.87 -4.29
C TYR A 461 18.22 5.49 -3.08
N CYS A 462 18.59 6.77 -3.17
CA CYS A 462 19.12 7.51 -2.02
C CYS A 462 17.98 8.16 -1.24
N TRP A 463 17.98 7.97 0.07
CA TRP A 463 17.16 8.79 0.97
C TRP A 463 17.75 10.20 1.05
N VAL A 464 16.91 11.21 0.89
CA VAL A 464 17.27 12.63 0.95
C VAL A 464 16.23 13.38 1.77
N MET A 465 16.61 14.51 2.37
CA MET A 465 15.61 15.40 2.95
C MET A 465 14.74 15.99 1.84
N PRO A 466 13.40 15.90 1.95
CA PRO A 466 12.52 16.56 1.00
C PRO A 466 12.75 18.08 1.04
N ARG A 467 12.51 18.73 -0.09
CA ARG A 467 12.60 20.19 -0.16
C ARG A 467 11.41 20.80 0.56
N TYR A 468 11.59 22.03 1.03
CA TYR A 468 10.50 22.84 1.57
C TYR A 468 9.36 22.94 0.51
N PRO A 469 8.08 22.71 0.90
CA PRO A 469 6.93 22.72 0.00
C PRO A 469 6.62 24.03 -0.73
#